data_AF-A0A1G8G872-F1
#
_entry.id   AF-A0A1G8G872-F1
#
_cell.length_a   1.000
_cell.length_b   1.000
_cell.length_c   1.000
_cell.angle_alpha   90.00
_cell.angle_beta   90.00
_cell.angle_gamma   90.00
#
_symmetry.space_group_name_H-M   'P 1'
#
loop_
_entity.id
_entity.type
_entity.pdbx_description
1 polymer ?
#
loop_
_entity_poly.entity_id
_entity_poly.type
_entity_poly.pdbx_seq_one_letter_code
_entity_poly.pdbx_strand_id
1 'polypeptide(L)'
;MVLTDTGAKLSKSLIRDGRVAPPPGARPWMLDVTDWDGDTDWDGDTDSFVDAMVWLVGKMLADPKHFYRSYTTAELDRIMTGRPATTTTPRAREMNLYRRYFDLVAAGTKTIEVRVQYPNLRTLAAGDHIRFVCGRDDALTRVKRVARYASFEEMLDTEGPERVNPTSTRDQQLANIRRIYGPEKEALGVLAIEIELVNDPS
;
A
#
# COMPACT_ATOMS: atom_id res chain seq x y z
N MET A 1 -4.12 28.13 -3.09
CA MET A 1 -4.33 29.24 -2.15
C MET A 1 -4.37 28.68 -0.73
N VAL A 2 -3.86 29.41 0.26
CA VAL A 2 -3.98 29.05 1.70
C VAL A 2 -4.99 30.00 2.33
N LEU A 3 -5.93 29.47 3.12
CA LEU A 3 -6.93 30.25 3.83
C LEU A 3 -6.47 30.50 5.26
N THR A 4 -6.34 31.77 5.61
CA THR A 4 -5.98 32.22 6.96
C THR A 4 -7.18 32.13 7.92
N ASP A 5 -6.92 32.29 9.22
CA ASP A 5 -7.91 32.43 10.29
C ASP A 5 -8.94 33.55 10.03
N THR A 6 -8.52 34.64 9.39
CA THR A 6 -9.39 35.75 8.98
C THR A 6 -10.26 35.46 7.76
N GLY A 7 -10.10 34.29 7.12
CA GLY A 7 -10.71 33.97 5.84
C GLY A 7 -9.99 34.62 4.64
N ALA A 8 -8.90 35.36 4.88
CA ALA A 8 -8.07 35.91 3.83
C ALA A 8 -7.37 34.81 3.04
N LYS A 9 -7.15 35.12 1.77
CA LYS A 9 -6.81 34.19 0.71
C LYS A 9 -5.39 34.49 0.24
N LEU A 10 -4.42 33.62 0.57
CA LEU A 10 -3.00 33.82 0.26
C LEU A 10 -2.49 32.93 -0.89
N SER A 11 -1.68 33.49 -1.80
CA SER A 11 -1.11 32.73 -2.92
C SER A 11 -0.02 31.77 -2.43
N LYS A 12 -0.11 30.50 -2.85
CA LYS A 12 0.91 29.49 -2.53
C LYS A 12 2.25 29.80 -3.21
N SER A 13 2.26 30.31 -4.44
CA SER A 13 3.50 30.65 -5.14
C SER A 13 4.24 31.79 -4.45
N LEU A 14 3.53 32.84 -4.02
CA LEU A 14 4.15 33.97 -3.32
C LEU A 14 4.73 33.56 -1.97
N ILE A 15 4.13 32.58 -1.29
CA ILE A 15 4.67 32.03 -0.05
C ILE A 15 5.92 31.19 -0.34
N ARG A 16 5.88 30.32 -1.35
CA ARG A 16 7.03 29.50 -1.76
C ARG A 16 8.23 30.34 -2.20
N ASP A 17 7.97 31.44 -2.91
CA ASP A 17 9.00 32.37 -3.38
C ASP A 17 9.51 33.30 -2.27
N GLY A 18 9.05 33.15 -1.02
CA GLY A 18 9.45 33.97 0.13
C GLY A 18 8.94 35.42 0.10
N ARG A 19 8.05 35.76 -0.83
CA ARG A 19 7.50 37.11 -1.01
C ARG A 19 6.41 37.44 0.00
N VAL A 20 5.76 36.42 0.57
CA VAL A 20 4.71 36.53 1.59
C VAL A 20 5.00 35.50 2.67
N ALA A 21 4.94 35.89 3.94
CA ALA A 21 5.12 34.95 5.04
C ALA A 21 3.97 33.92 5.06
N PRO A 22 4.25 32.65 5.37
CA PRO A 22 3.20 31.66 5.58
C PRO A 22 2.31 32.09 6.76
N PRO A 23 0.99 31.82 6.70
CA PRO A 23 0.14 32.13 7.83
C PRO A 23 0.52 31.28 9.06
N PRO A 24 0.27 31.77 10.29
CA PRO A 24 0.58 31.03 11.50
C PRO A 24 -0.01 29.61 11.49
N GLY A 25 0.81 28.61 11.80
CA GLY A 25 0.41 27.20 11.80
C GLY A 25 0.36 26.53 10.42
N ALA A 26 0.74 27.21 9.34
CA ALA A 26 0.88 26.57 8.04
C ALA A 26 2.08 25.61 8.02
N ARG A 27 1.84 24.37 7.60
CA ARG A 27 2.86 23.34 7.41
C ARG A 27 3.38 23.30 5.97
N PRO A 28 4.63 22.84 5.74
CA PRO A 28 5.20 22.71 4.40
C PRO A 28 4.30 21.95 3.41
N TRP A 29 3.70 20.84 3.86
CA TRP A 29 2.83 20.02 3.01
C TRP A 29 1.60 20.76 2.43
N MET A 30 1.13 21.79 3.14
CA MET A 30 0.01 22.63 2.70
C MET A 30 0.37 23.47 1.49
N LEU A 31 1.66 23.77 1.32
CA LEU A 31 2.20 24.42 0.14
C LEU A 31 2.51 23.38 -0.92
N ASP A 32 3.23 22.30 -0.56
CA ASP A 32 3.60 21.20 -1.45
C ASP A 32 3.34 19.83 -0.83
N VAL A 33 2.43 19.04 -1.41
CA VAL A 33 2.01 17.75 -0.82
C VAL A 33 3.17 16.74 -0.70
N THR A 34 4.25 16.90 -1.47
CA THR A 34 5.44 16.05 -1.34
C THR A 34 6.17 16.23 -0.02
N ASP A 35 5.91 17.31 0.70
CA ASP A 35 6.48 17.60 2.02
C ASP A 35 5.59 17.06 3.16
N TRP A 36 4.66 16.15 2.87
CA TRP A 36 3.85 15.48 3.89
C TRP A 36 4.73 14.67 4.84
N ASP A 37 4.71 15.03 6.12
CA ASP A 37 5.52 14.45 7.18
C ASP A 37 4.79 13.38 8.01
N GLY A 38 3.53 13.08 7.68
CA GLY A 38 2.71 12.13 8.42
C GLY A 38 1.97 12.75 9.62
N ASP A 39 1.13 11.95 10.26
CA ASP A 39 0.33 12.36 11.44
C ASP A 39 1.08 12.13 12.75
N THR A 40 1.82 11.02 12.87
CA THR A 40 2.77 10.71 13.97
C THR A 40 3.58 9.45 13.62
N ASP A 41 4.87 9.41 13.97
CA ASP A 41 5.79 8.26 14.06
C ASP A 41 6.05 7.35 12.84
N TRP A 42 5.34 7.50 11.72
CA TRP A 42 5.56 6.75 10.48
C TRP A 42 5.90 7.69 9.32
N ASP A 43 6.94 7.36 8.54
CA ASP A 43 7.40 8.13 7.38
C ASP A 43 6.22 8.57 6.50
N GLY A 44 6.16 9.87 6.22
CA GLY A 44 5.11 10.51 5.41
C GLY A 44 5.14 10.06 3.96
N ASP A 45 4.42 8.98 3.67
CA ASP A 45 4.12 8.52 2.31
C ASP A 45 2.85 9.23 1.77
N THR A 46 2.76 9.35 0.44
CA THR A 46 1.53 9.69 -0.30
C THR A 46 0.32 8.89 0.17
N ASP A 47 0.47 7.60 0.47
CA ASP A 47 -0.66 6.79 0.96
C ASP A 47 -1.17 7.29 2.31
N SER A 48 -0.27 7.63 3.25
CA SER A 48 -0.64 8.25 4.53
C SER A 48 -1.40 9.57 4.35
N PHE A 49 -0.97 10.41 3.41
CA PHE A 49 -1.69 11.64 3.07
C PHE A 49 -3.09 11.35 2.54
N VAL A 50 -3.24 10.36 1.65
CA VAL A 50 -4.53 9.98 1.09
C VAL A 50 -5.46 9.44 2.18
N ASP A 51 -4.97 8.66 3.13
CA ASP A 51 -5.78 8.14 4.23
C ASP A 51 -6.22 9.24 5.20
N ALA A 52 -5.37 10.24 5.44
CA ALA A 52 -5.76 11.43 6.19
C ALA A 52 -6.88 12.21 5.48
N MET A 53 -6.79 12.34 4.15
CA MET A 53 -7.84 12.97 3.32
C MET A 53 -9.16 12.20 3.33
N VAL A 54 -9.13 10.88 3.15
CA VAL A 54 -10.34 10.04 3.17
C VAL A 54 -11.01 10.11 4.54
N TRP A 55 -10.22 10.03 5.62
CA TRP A 55 -10.75 10.17 6.97
C TRP A 55 -11.37 11.54 7.21
N LEU A 56 -10.72 12.62 6.76
CA LEU A 56 -11.24 13.99 6.86
C LEU A 56 -12.59 14.12 6.14
N VAL A 57 -12.70 13.59 4.91
CA VAL A 57 -13.96 13.58 4.16
C VAL A 57 -15.04 12.81 4.92
N GLY A 58 -14.70 11.63 5.47
CA GLY A 58 -15.61 10.85 6.30
C GLY A 58 -16.12 11.65 7.51
N LYS A 59 -15.24 12.39 8.19
CA LYS A 59 -15.62 13.30 9.28
C LYS A 59 -16.56 14.41 8.82
N MET A 60 -16.28 15.05 7.70
CA MET A 60 -17.12 16.12 7.16
C MET A 60 -18.50 15.60 6.74
N LEU A 61 -18.61 14.37 6.23
CA LEU A 61 -19.87 13.76 5.85
C LEU A 61 -20.70 13.28 7.05
N ALA A 62 -20.08 13.08 8.22
CA ALA A 62 -20.75 12.53 9.41
C ALA A 62 -21.71 13.52 10.10
N ASP A 63 -21.56 14.83 9.89
CA ASP A 63 -22.48 15.85 10.41
C ASP A 63 -22.80 16.88 9.31
N PRO A 64 -24.08 17.03 8.89
CA PRO A 64 -24.50 17.99 7.87
C PRO A 64 -24.11 19.44 8.15
N LYS A 65 -23.84 19.82 9.41
CA LYS A 65 -23.33 21.16 9.75
C LYS A 65 -22.03 21.50 9.04
N HIS A 66 -21.21 20.49 8.72
CA HIS A 66 -19.95 20.69 8.02
C HIS A 66 -20.12 21.17 6.57
N PHE A 67 -21.27 20.93 5.93
CA PHE A 67 -21.54 21.39 4.54
C PHE A 67 -21.71 22.89 4.41
N TYR A 68 -22.11 23.55 5.50
CA TYR A 68 -22.32 24.99 5.55
C TYR A 68 -21.18 25.73 6.25
N ARG A 69 -20.13 25.00 6.67
CA ARG A 69 -18.97 25.56 7.38
C ARG A 69 -17.81 25.77 6.41
N SER A 70 -17.20 26.95 6.47
CA SER A 70 -15.89 27.20 5.87
C SER A 70 -14.79 26.76 6.83
N TYR A 71 -13.73 26.17 6.29
CA TYR A 71 -12.55 25.79 7.07
C TYR A 71 -11.33 26.55 6.59
N THR A 72 -10.60 27.07 7.55
CA THR A 72 -9.27 27.61 7.34
C THR A 72 -8.28 26.46 7.20
N THR A 73 -7.10 26.72 6.61
CA THR A 73 -6.11 25.65 6.43
C THR A 73 -5.59 25.14 7.78
N ALA A 74 -5.49 26.01 8.80
CA ALA A 74 -5.13 25.62 10.15
C ALA A 74 -6.21 24.77 10.87
N GLU A 75 -7.49 25.03 10.61
CA GLU A 75 -8.56 24.17 11.13
C GLU A 75 -8.56 22.79 10.47
N LEU A 76 -8.30 22.73 9.15
CA LEU A 76 -8.16 21.45 8.46
C LEU A 76 -6.97 20.65 9.00
N ASP A 77 -5.82 21.29 9.22
CA ASP A 77 -4.65 20.67 9.86
C ASP A 77 -5.01 20.08 11.20
N ARG A 78 -5.59 20.89 12.10
CA ARG A 78 -5.97 20.45 13.44
C ARG A 78 -6.93 19.25 13.42
N ILE A 79 -7.88 19.24 12.49
CA ILE A 79 -8.82 18.13 12.37
C ILE A 79 -8.07 16.89 11.88
N MET A 80 -7.27 17.03 10.82
CA MET A 80 -6.49 15.93 10.23
C MET A 80 -5.52 15.32 11.23
N THR A 81 -4.78 16.14 11.98
CA THR A 81 -3.78 15.67 12.97
C THR A 81 -4.39 15.33 14.34
N GLY A 82 -5.69 15.57 14.50
CA GLY A 82 -6.49 15.10 15.64
C GLY A 82 -7.13 13.74 15.38
N ARG A 83 -6.80 13.11 14.25
CA ARG A 83 -7.26 11.78 13.90
C ARG A 83 -6.71 10.80 14.96
N PRO A 84 -7.57 9.95 15.56
CA PRO A 84 -7.05 8.87 16.39
C PRO A 84 -6.12 8.01 15.54
N ALA A 85 -5.03 7.50 16.10
CA ALA A 85 -4.14 6.54 15.41
C ALA A 85 -5.00 5.35 14.92
N THR A 86 -5.53 5.49 13.71
CA THR A 86 -6.40 4.53 13.09
C THR A 86 -5.43 3.68 12.30
N THR A 87 -5.49 2.36 12.48
CA THR A 87 -4.76 1.39 11.67
C THR A 87 -5.15 1.65 10.22
N THR A 88 -4.34 2.45 9.53
CA THR A 88 -4.49 2.67 8.09
C THR A 88 -4.42 1.29 7.48
N THR A 89 -5.54 0.83 6.90
CA THR A 89 -5.50 -0.41 6.13
C THR A 89 -4.66 -0.10 4.91
N PRO A 90 -3.44 -0.67 4.79
CA PRO A 90 -2.56 -0.31 3.70
C PRO A 90 -3.23 -0.64 2.37
N ARG A 91 -3.04 0.23 1.38
CA ARG A 91 -3.54 0.00 0.03
C ARG A 91 -2.89 -1.26 -0.51
N ALA A 92 -3.71 -2.29 -0.68
CA ALA A 92 -3.27 -3.61 -1.05
C ALA A 92 -3.78 -3.97 -2.45
N ARG A 93 -2.92 -4.57 -3.27
CA ARG A 93 -3.34 -5.19 -4.52
C ARG A 93 -4.03 -6.50 -4.21
N GLU A 94 -5.23 -6.69 -4.73
CA GLU A 94 -5.96 -7.92 -4.53
C GLU A 94 -5.53 -9.00 -5.52
N MET A 95 -5.24 -10.19 -5.00
CA MET A 95 -4.87 -11.36 -5.80
C MET A 95 -5.61 -12.59 -5.32
N ASN A 96 -6.28 -13.29 -6.23
CA ASN A 96 -6.93 -14.54 -5.87
C ASN A 96 -5.90 -15.67 -5.68
N LEU A 97 -6.14 -16.51 -4.68
CA LEU A 97 -5.42 -17.76 -4.44
C LEU A 97 -6.37 -18.96 -4.34
N TYR A 98 -5.89 -20.11 -4.79
CA TYR A 98 -6.53 -21.37 -4.45
C TYR A 98 -6.38 -21.67 -2.96
N ARG A 99 -7.41 -22.25 -2.34
CA ARG A 99 -7.50 -22.53 -0.90
C ARG A 99 -6.20 -23.13 -0.32
N ARG A 100 -5.68 -24.18 -0.96
CA ARG A 100 -4.45 -24.87 -0.52
C ARG A 100 -3.22 -23.96 -0.39
N TYR A 101 -3.13 -22.89 -1.16
CA TYR A 101 -2.02 -21.93 -1.09
C TYR A 101 -2.35 -20.76 -0.15
N PHE A 102 -3.61 -20.34 -0.14
CA PHE A 102 -4.10 -19.34 0.78
C PHE A 102 -3.84 -19.75 2.23
N ASP A 103 -4.17 -20.99 2.60
CA ASP A 103 -3.99 -21.49 3.97
C ASP A 103 -2.52 -21.45 4.40
N LEU A 104 -1.57 -21.66 3.48
CA LEU A 104 -0.13 -21.57 3.76
C LEU A 104 0.34 -20.13 3.98
N VAL A 105 -0.22 -19.17 3.24
CA VAL A 105 0.04 -17.74 3.43
C VAL A 105 -0.57 -17.26 4.74
N ALA A 106 -1.82 -17.62 5.02
CA ALA A 106 -2.52 -17.29 6.25
C ALA A 106 -1.85 -17.89 7.49
N ALA A 107 -1.16 -19.03 7.34
CA ALA A 107 -0.32 -19.62 8.38
C ALA A 107 1.10 -19.02 8.45
N GLY A 108 1.48 -18.11 7.55
CA GLY A 108 2.81 -17.51 7.47
C GLY A 108 3.93 -18.47 7.04
N THR A 109 3.60 -19.67 6.59
CA THR A 109 4.58 -20.72 6.23
C THR A 109 5.05 -20.62 4.79
N LYS A 110 4.20 -20.11 3.89
CA LYS A 110 4.56 -19.75 2.51
C LYS A 110 5.04 -18.31 2.47
N THR A 111 6.31 -18.11 2.14
CA THR A 111 6.97 -16.79 2.14
C THR A 111 7.36 -16.30 0.75
N ILE A 112 7.27 -17.15 -0.28
CA ILE A 112 7.46 -16.76 -1.69
C ILE A 112 6.18 -17.02 -2.47
N GLU A 113 5.58 -15.97 -3.02
CA GLU A 113 4.50 -16.05 -4.00
C GLU A 113 5.04 -16.03 -5.43
N VAL A 114 4.55 -16.95 -6.27
CA VAL A 114 5.01 -17.12 -7.65
C VAL A 114 3.98 -16.56 -8.62
N ARG A 115 4.40 -15.61 -9.46
CA ARG A 115 3.60 -15.04 -10.55
C ARG A 115 4.42 -14.98 -11.83
N VAL A 116 3.76 -14.72 -12.94
CA VAL A 116 4.44 -14.31 -14.19
C VAL A 116 4.39 -12.79 -14.32
N GLN A 117 5.29 -12.20 -15.11
CA GLN A 117 5.43 -10.74 -15.26
C GLN A 117 4.32 -10.10 -16.11
N TYR A 118 3.06 -10.26 -15.68
CA TYR A 118 1.95 -9.51 -16.25
C TYR A 118 2.19 -8.00 -16.13
N PRO A 119 1.70 -7.18 -17.08
CA PRO A 119 1.92 -5.74 -17.08
C PRO A 119 1.58 -5.06 -15.75
N ASN A 120 0.48 -5.47 -15.10
CA ASN A 120 0.02 -4.91 -13.81
C ASN A 120 0.91 -5.26 -12.61
N LEU A 121 1.79 -6.26 -12.72
CA LEU A 121 2.73 -6.65 -11.68
C LEU A 121 4.14 -6.08 -11.89
N ARG A 122 4.39 -5.38 -13.01
CA ARG A 122 5.71 -4.82 -13.31
C ARG A 122 6.16 -3.75 -12.32
N THR A 123 5.21 -3.02 -11.76
CA THR A 123 5.43 -1.94 -10.79
C THR A 123 5.41 -2.40 -9.33
N LEU A 124 5.20 -3.70 -9.07
CA LEU A 124 5.23 -4.23 -7.71
C LEU A 124 6.65 -4.11 -7.13
N ALA A 125 6.76 -3.55 -5.93
CA ALA A 125 8.03 -3.30 -5.25
C ALA A 125 7.98 -3.70 -3.77
N ALA A 126 9.16 -3.74 -3.13
CA ALA A 126 9.24 -3.91 -1.69
C ALA A 126 8.53 -2.73 -0.98
N GLY A 127 7.79 -3.02 0.08
CA GLY A 127 6.94 -2.05 0.77
C GLY A 127 5.46 -2.13 0.36
N ASP A 128 5.16 -2.58 -0.86
CA ASP A 128 3.78 -2.77 -1.32
C ASP A 128 3.04 -3.80 -0.46
N HIS A 129 1.71 -3.71 -0.45
CA HIS A 129 0.85 -4.71 0.18
C HIS A 129 0.09 -5.52 -0.85
N ILE A 130 -0.08 -6.81 -0.56
CA ILE A 130 -0.92 -7.73 -1.33
C ILE A 130 -1.96 -8.32 -0.40
N ARG A 131 -3.23 -8.16 -0.77
CA ARG A 131 -4.34 -8.85 -0.11
C ARG A 131 -4.66 -10.09 -0.93
N PHE A 132 -4.29 -11.25 -0.41
CA PHE A 132 -4.70 -12.50 -1.01
C PHE A 132 -6.14 -12.80 -0.65
N VAL A 133 -6.95 -13.20 -1.63
CA VAL A 133 -8.38 -13.47 -1.44
C VAL A 133 -8.69 -14.92 -1.81
N CYS A 134 -9.48 -15.60 -0.98
CA CYS A 134 -10.04 -16.92 -1.25
C CYS A 134 -11.50 -17.00 -0.79
N GLY A 135 -12.44 -16.72 -1.71
CA GLY A 135 -13.86 -16.69 -1.37
C GLY A 135 -14.19 -15.52 -0.44
N ARG A 136 -14.50 -15.79 0.82
CA ARG A 136 -14.80 -14.77 1.85
C ARG A 136 -13.63 -14.47 2.79
N ASP A 137 -12.55 -15.23 2.66
CA ASP A 137 -11.37 -15.08 3.50
C ASP A 137 -10.33 -14.26 2.76
N ASP A 138 -9.60 -13.42 3.49
CA ASP A 138 -8.46 -12.68 2.98
C ASP A 138 -7.28 -12.70 3.95
N ALA A 139 -6.08 -12.49 3.39
CA ALA A 139 -4.84 -12.41 4.14
C ALA A 139 -4.01 -11.25 3.58
N LEU A 140 -3.73 -10.27 4.44
CA LEU A 140 -2.90 -9.12 4.10
C LEU A 140 -1.42 -9.47 4.28
N THR A 141 -0.61 -9.17 3.26
CA THR A 141 0.82 -9.41 3.29
C THR A 141 1.59 -8.18 2.86
N ARG A 142 2.80 -8.02 3.37
CA ARG A 142 3.76 -6.99 2.95
C ARG A 142 4.81 -7.62 2.03
N VAL A 143 5.09 -6.97 0.91
CA VAL A 143 6.15 -7.38 -0.02
C VAL A 143 7.49 -6.97 0.57
N LYS A 144 8.37 -7.94 0.78
CA LYS A 144 9.74 -7.75 1.28
C LYS A 144 10.73 -7.56 0.13
N ARG A 145 10.53 -8.31 -0.95
CA ARG A 145 11.41 -8.32 -2.13
C ARG A 145 10.65 -8.83 -3.34
N VAL A 146 11.03 -8.36 -4.52
CA VAL A 146 10.58 -8.90 -5.81
C VAL A 146 11.81 -9.29 -6.62
N ALA A 147 11.91 -10.56 -7.00
CA ALA A 147 12.96 -11.09 -7.88
C ALA A 147 12.38 -11.62 -9.19
N ARG A 148 13.20 -11.60 -10.24
CA ARG A 148 12.83 -11.96 -11.60
C ARG A 148 13.71 -13.08 -12.10
N TYR A 149 13.10 -14.08 -12.73
CA TYR A 149 13.78 -15.25 -13.26
C TYR A 149 13.32 -15.55 -14.69
N ALA A 150 14.16 -16.26 -15.45
CA ALA A 150 13.85 -16.66 -16.81
C ALA A 150 12.92 -17.88 -16.85
N SER A 151 12.95 -18.75 -15.84
CA SER A 151 12.12 -19.96 -15.75
C SER A 151 11.66 -20.28 -14.33
N PHE A 152 10.68 -21.18 -14.22
CA PHE A 152 10.24 -21.68 -12.91
C PHE A 152 11.27 -22.58 -12.25
N GLU A 153 12.09 -23.31 -13.02
CA GLU A 153 13.19 -24.11 -12.48
C GLU A 153 14.23 -23.23 -11.80
N GLU A 154 14.73 -22.20 -12.50
CA GLU A 154 15.72 -21.26 -11.96
C GLU A 154 15.22 -20.62 -10.66
N MET A 155 13.95 -20.21 -10.66
CA MET A 155 13.30 -19.64 -9.48
C MET A 155 13.24 -20.64 -8.32
N LEU A 156 12.80 -21.89 -8.55
CA LEU A 156 12.69 -22.90 -7.50
C LEU A 156 14.07 -23.30 -6.94
N ASP A 157 15.07 -23.38 -7.80
CA ASP A 157 16.45 -23.73 -7.42
C ASP A 157 17.12 -22.62 -6.61
N THR A 158 16.74 -21.36 -6.85
CA THR A 158 17.29 -20.19 -6.15
C THR A 158 16.54 -19.86 -4.86
N GLU A 159 15.21 -19.83 -4.91
CA GLU A 159 14.38 -19.39 -3.77
C GLU A 159 14.13 -20.50 -2.74
N GLY A 160 14.28 -21.76 -3.14
CA GLY A 160 13.99 -22.93 -2.31
C GLY A 160 12.51 -23.35 -2.38
N PRO A 161 12.19 -24.61 -2.74
CA PRO A 161 10.81 -25.08 -2.86
C PRO A 161 10.04 -25.00 -1.54
N GLU A 162 10.70 -25.12 -0.40
CA GLU A 162 10.11 -25.04 0.93
C GLU A 162 9.51 -23.65 1.24
N ARG A 163 10.08 -22.57 0.69
CA ARG A 163 9.57 -21.21 0.86
C ARG A 163 8.38 -20.92 -0.06
N VAL A 164 8.31 -21.60 -1.21
CA VAL A 164 7.23 -21.48 -2.19
C VAL A 164 6.01 -22.32 -1.77
N ASN A 165 6.22 -23.57 -1.38
CA ASN A 165 5.18 -24.43 -0.82
C ASN A 165 5.82 -25.54 0.04
N PRO A 166 5.81 -25.40 1.38
CA PRO A 166 6.47 -26.36 2.27
C PRO A 166 5.83 -27.76 2.27
N THR A 167 4.65 -27.93 1.65
CA THR A 167 3.88 -29.18 1.67
C THR A 167 4.04 -30.00 0.38
N SER A 168 4.90 -29.61 -0.55
CA SER A 168 5.07 -30.31 -1.83
C SER A 168 6.52 -30.37 -2.26
N THR A 169 6.90 -31.43 -2.97
CA THR A 169 8.26 -31.56 -3.52
C THR A 169 8.48 -30.56 -4.66
N ARG A 170 9.75 -30.25 -4.95
CA ARG A 170 10.14 -29.36 -6.07
C ARG A 170 9.43 -29.73 -7.38
N ASP A 171 9.48 -31.00 -7.77
CA ASP A 171 8.92 -31.44 -9.06
C ASP A 171 7.39 -31.35 -9.10
N GLN A 172 6.73 -31.66 -7.98
CA GLN A 172 5.28 -31.46 -7.85
C GLN A 172 4.92 -29.98 -7.93
N GLN A 173 5.71 -29.10 -7.32
CA GLN A 173 5.50 -27.66 -7.41
C GLN A 173 5.67 -27.16 -8.84
N LEU A 174 6.75 -27.54 -9.53
CA LEU A 174 7.00 -27.18 -10.92
C LEU A 174 5.84 -27.62 -11.82
N ALA A 175 5.39 -28.86 -11.69
CA ALA A 175 4.24 -29.38 -12.45
C ALA A 175 2.94 -28.61 -12.15
N ASN A 176 2.67 -28.31 -10.87
CA ASN A 176 1.50 -27.54 -10.46
C ASN A 176 1.54 -26.11 -10.99
N ILE A 177 2.70 -25.45 -10.94
CA ILE A 177 2.89 -24.08 -11.42
C ILE A 177 2.68 -24.05 -12.94
N ARG A 178 3.27 -24.98 -13.70
CA ARG A 178 3.12 -25.05 -15.16
C ARG A 178 1.69 -25.37 -15.62
N ARG A 179 0.92 -26.07 -14.79
CA ARG A 179 -0.52 -26.27 -15.04
C ARG A 179 -1.30 -24.96 -15.00
N ILE A 180 -0.86 -23.99 -14.19
CA ILE A 180 -1.47 -22.65 -14.08
C ILE A 180 -0.87 -21.69 -15.14
N TYR A 181 0.45 -21.75 -15.29
CA TYR A 181 1.27 -20.94 -16.16
C TYR A 181 1.98 -21.81 -17.19
N GLY A 182 1.29 -22.12 -18.30
CA GLY A 182 1.91 -22.81 -19.42
C GLY A 182 3.06 -22.02 -20.05
N PRO A 183 3.77 -22.60 -21.05
CA PRO A 183 5.01 -22.04 -21.60
C PRO A 183 4.89 -20.58 -22.08
N GLU A 184 3.78 -20.21 -22.71
CA GLU A 184 3.54 -18.83 -23.17
C GLU A 184 3.51 -17.81 -22.03
N LYS A 185 2.99 -18.21 -20.86
CA LYS A 185 2.94 -17.36 -19.68
C LYS A 185 4.30 -17.33 -18.99
N GLU A 186 5.01 -18.46 -18.94
CA GLU A 186 6.39 -18.52 -18.44
C GLU A 186 7.32 -17.61 -19.26
N ALA A 187 7.12 -17.53 -20.58
CA ALA A 187 7.87 -16.66 -21.48
C ALA A 187 7.71 -15.16 -21.20
N LEU A 188 6.69 -14.74 -20.43
CA LEU A 188 6.61 -13.36 -19.93
C LEU A 188 7.70 -13.05 -18.89
N GLY A 189 8.34 -14.09 -18.35
CA GLY A 189 9.26 -14.04 -17.22
C GLY A 189 8.55 -14.39 -15.91
N VAL A 190 9.32 -14.93 -14.96
CA VAL A 190 8.83 -15.37 -13.65
C VAL A 190 9.13 -14.31 -12.59
N LEU A 191 8.19 -14.14 -11.66
CA LEU A 191 8.31 -13.32 -10.46
C LEU A 191 8.28 -14.22 -9.23
N ALA A 192 9.30 -14.07 -8.38
CA ALA A 192 9.26 -14.50 -7.00
C ALA A 192 9.02 -13.26 -6.13
N ILE A 193 7.90 -13.24 -5.43
CA ILE A 193 7.49 -12.14 -4.56
C ILE A 193 7.65 -12.65 -3.13
N GLU A 194 8.65 -12.14 -2.43
CA GLU A 194 8.83 -12.43 -1.02
C GLU A 194 7.82 -11.65 -0.21
N ILE A 195 7.04 -12.37 0.59
CA ILE A 195 5.90 -11.85 1.35
C ILE A 195 6.04 -12.19 2.83
N GLU A 196 5.55 -11.28 3.65
CA GLU A 196 5.41 -11.44 5.09
C GLU A 196 3.95 -11.21 5.46
N LEU A 197 3.35 -12.13 6.24
CA LEU A 197 1.98 -11.98 6.71
C LEU A 197 1.90 -10.77 7.66
N VAL A 198 0.96 -9.87 7.39
CA VAL A 198 0.64 -8.76 8.30
C VAL A 198 -0.38 -9.29 9.30
N ASN A 199 0.06 -9.52 10.53
CA ASN A 199 -0.85 -9.81 11.62
C ASN A 199 -1.47 -8.48 12.08
N ASP A 200 -2.78 -8.41 12.23
CA ASP A 200 -3.39 -7.29 12.93
C ASP A 200 -2.80 -7.25 14.36
N PRO A 201 -2.40 -6.06 14.86
CA PRO A 201 -2.08 -5.93 16.27
C PRO A 201 -3.36 -6.24 17.05
N SER A 202 -3.33 -7.38 17.75
CA SER A 202 -4.35 -7.82 18.71
C SER A 202 -4.57 -6.80 19.81
#